data_AF-A0A2H0I504-F1
#
_entry.id   AF-A0A2H0I504-F1
#
_cell.length_a   1.000
_cell.length_b   1.000
_cell.length_c   1.000
_cell.angle_alpha   90.00
_cell.angle_beta   90.00
_cell.angle_gamma   90.00
#
_symmetry.space_group_name_H-M   'P 1'
#
loop_
_entity.id
_entity.type
_entity.pdbx_description
1 polymer ?
#
loop_
_entity_poly.entity_id
_entity_poly.type
_entity_poly.pdbx_seq_one_letter_code
_entity_poly.pdbx_strand_id
1 'polypeptide(L)'
;MFITIVISVIAIYLLDKIVPFSHDIKGIENGNISYYRANTALDEALLSMSGSTPWYETGSSTSLLSNGSGIVYNVTAMGLFLPAPGQGNSEYDADWSVLAPGKPIQLQLNSLNTIDWNNPTLKSHIKFRVPDTNKDGINNESLSGGTTPLIQWSISSSGEILQASGSQIKVSEIDGNFLNISTYLGSTLSGSSDTFINFYINKCGYQTNTTNPICTLKFSLINPLLLNVNTTIVPYLEYRMEFDPVQSVPLQTAVVEGQGYAGGFRKNITKYIQQLTTSEALDFTVFQ
;
A
#
# COMPACT_ATOMS: atom_id res chain seq x y z
N MET A 1 -40.29 -4.71 63.47
CA MET A 1 -39.58 -3.49 63.06
C MET A 1 -38.05 -3.69 62.99
N PHE A 2 -37.40 -4.25 64.01
CA PHE A 2 -35.96 -4.51 63.98
C PHE A 2 -35.55 -5.57 62.93
N ILE A 3 -36.29 -6.68 62.83
CA ILE A 3 -36.04 -7.75 61.86
C ILE A 3 -36.18 -7.26 60.41
N THR A 4 -37.19 -6.42 60.13
CA THR A 4 -37.39 -5.83 58.80
C THR A 4 -36.25 -4.90 58.39
N ILE A 5 -35.69 -4.13 59.34
CA ILE A 5 -34.53 -3.26 59.07
C ILE A 5 -33.29 -4.10 58.73
N VAL A 6 -33.04 -5.17 59.49
CA VAL A 6 -31.89 -6.07 59.25
C VAL A 6 -32.00 -6.76 57.89
N ILE A 7 -33.19 -7.26 57.51
CA ILE A 7 -33.43 -7.89 56.20
C ILE A 7 -33.22 -6.88 55.06
N SER A 8 -33.70 -5.64 55.20
CA SER A 8 -33.50 -4.60 54.18
C SER A 8 -32.04 -4.22 54.00
N VAL A 9 -31.26 -4.12 55.08
CA VAL A 9 -29.82 -3.81 55.01
C VAL A 9 -29.05 -4.95 54.34
N ILE A 10 -29.36 -6.21 54.66
CA ILE A 10 -28.75 -7.38 54.01
C ILE A 10 -29.12 -7.43 52.52
N ALA A 11 -30.37 -7.11 52.16
CA ALA A 11 -30.81 -7.08 50.77
C ALA A 11 -30.11 -5.98 49.95
N ILE A 12 -29.95 -4.77 50.50
CA ILE A 12 -29.21 -3.68 49.85
C ILE A 12 -27.74 -4.07 49.67
N TYR A 13 -27.11 -4.63 50.71
CA TYR A 13 -25.71 -5.07 50.63
C TYR A 13 -25.50 -6.18 49.59
N LEU A 14 -26.45 -7.11 49.47
CA LEU A 14 -26.42 -8.16 48.44
C LEU A 14 -26.61 -7.58 47.04
N LEU A 15 -27.55 -6.65 46.84
CA LEU A 15 -27.76 -5.98 45.56
C LEU A 15 -26.53 -5.18 45.13
N ASP A 16 -25.93 -4.41 46.04
CA ASP A 16 -24.70 -3.64 45.79
C ASP A 16 -23.50 -4.51 45.45
N LYS A 17 -23.47 -5.78 45.90
CA LYS A 17 -22.42 -6.73 45.54
C LYS A 17 -22.71 -7.48 44.25
N ILE A 18 -23.96 -7.84 43.98
CA ILE A 18 -24.34 -8.63 42.80
C ILE A 18 -24.43 -7.78 41.53
N VAL A 19 -24.92 -6.54 41.63
CA VAL A 19 -25.11 -5.64 40.49
C VAL A 19 -23.80 -5.35 39.75
N PRO A 20 -22.67 -5.02 40.42
CA PRO A 20 -21.39 -4.84 39.74
C PRO A 20 -20.91 -6.09 38.99
N PHE A 21 -20.99 -7.28 39.60
CA PHE A 21 -20.64 -8.53 38.92
C PHE A 21 -21.49 -8.78 37.68
N SER A 22 -22.80 -8.49 37.74
CA SER A 22 -23.68 -8.60 36.57
C SER A 22 -23.32 -7.61 35.47
N HIS A 23 -22.88 -6.40 35.81
CA HIS A 23 -22.41 -5.41 34.84
C HIS A 23 -21.08 -5.82 34.21
N ASP A 24 -20.14 -6.35 34.99
CA ASP A 24 -18.84 -6.83 34.52
C ASP A 24 -18.99 -8.03 33.57
N ILE A 25 -19.87 -8.98 33.90
CA ILE A 25 -20.17 -10.14 33.04
C ILE A 25 -20.79 -9.66 31.71
N LYS A 26 -21.76 -8.74 31.75
CA LYS A 26 -22.33 -8.14 30.53
C LYS A 26 -21.29 -7.35 29.73
N GLY A 27 -20.34 -6.71 30.39
CA GLY A 27 -19.24 -6.01 29.75
C GLY A 27 -18.31 -6.97 28.99
N ILE A 28 -17.93 -8.08 29.62
CA ILE A 28 -17.12 -9.14 29.00
C ILE A 28 -17.88 -9.78 27.83
N GLU A 29 -19.16 -10.09 28.01
CA GLU A 29 -20.01 -10.65 26.97
C GLU A 29 -20.12 -9.71 25.76
N ASN A 30 -20.47 -8.43 25.98
CA ASN A 30 -20.55 -7.45 24.90
C ASN A 30 -19.18 -7.18 24.24
N GLY A 31 -18.10 -7.21 25.02
CA GLY A 31 -16.73 -7.16 24.51
C GLY A 31 -16.45 -8.33 23.55
N ASN A 32 -16.78 -9.55 23.93
CA ASN A 32 -16.62 -10.73 23.09
C ASN A 32 -17.52 -10.67 21.84
N ILE A 33 -18.78 -10.25 21.98
CA ILE A 33 -19.69 -10.07 20.83
C ILE A 33 -19.12 -9.04 19.85
N SER A 34 -18.60 -7.91 20.34
CA SER A 34 -17.96 -6.89 19.50
C SER A 34 -16.73 -7.44 18.76
N TYR A 35 -15.95 -8.33 19.40
CA TYR A 35 -14.82 -9.00 18.77
C TYR A 35 -15.24 -9.96 17.65
N TYR A 36 -16.21 -10.84 17.90
CA TYR A 36 -16.70 -11.74 16.85
C TYR A 36 -17.32 -10.97 15.68
N ARG A 37 -18.06 -9.90 15.96
CA ARG A 37 -18.62 -9.00 14.93
C ARG A 37 -17.54 -8.31 14.11
N ALA A 38 -16.44 -7.88 14.73
CA ALA A 38 -15.32 -7.29 13.98
C ALA A 38 -14.66 -8.31 13.04
N ASN A 39 -14.56 -9.59 13.46
CA ASN A 39 -14.09 -10.67 12.58
C ASN A 39 -15.09 -10.96 11.45
N THR A 40 -16.39 -11.00 11.74
CA THR A 40 -17.42 -11.14 10.69
C THR A 40 -17.35 -10.00 9.69
N ALA A 41 -17.19 -8.76 10.15
CA ALA A 41 -17.01 -7.59 9.27
C ALA A 41 -15.78 -7.73 8.38
N LEU A 42 -14.68 -8.28 8.92
CA LEU A 42 -13.46 -8.58 8.15
C LEU A 42 -13.71 -9.67 7.10
N ASP A 43 -14.40 -10.75 7.45
CA ASP A 43 -14.70 -11.85 6.53
C ASP A 43 -15.67 -11.42 5.41
N GLU A 44 -16.68 -10.61 5.74
CA GLU A 44 -17.58 -10.00 4.75
C GLU A 44 -16.84 -9.07 3.81
N ALA A 45 -15.93 -8.24 4.34
CA ALA A 45 -15.09 -7.39 3.53
C ALA A 45 -14.25 -8.22 2.55
N LEU A 46 -13.56 -9.24 3.06
CA LEU A 46 -12.76 -10.18 2.25
C LEU A 46 -13.58 -10.88 1.17
N LEU A 47 -14.82 -11.26 1.47
CA LEU A 47 -15.74 -11.89 0.50
C LEU A 47 -16.22 -10.89 -0.56
N SER A 48 -16.43 -9.63 -0.17
CA SER A 48 -16.87 -8.56 -1.07
C SER A 48 -15.74 -8.01 -1.96
N MET A 49 -14.48 -8.23 -1.56
CA MET A 49 -13.33 -7.79 -2.32
C MET A 49 -13.23 -8.49 -3.67
N SER A 50 -12.99 -7.70 -4.69
CA SER A 50 -12.69 -8.15 -6.03
C SER A 50 -11.27 -8.72 -6.09
N GLY A 51 -11.17 -10.05 -5.94
CA GLY A 51 -9.94 -10.76 -5.62
C GLY A 51 -8.65 -10.31 -6.35
N SER A 52 -8.71 -10.04 -7.66
CA SER A 52 -7.55 -9.64 -8.46
C SER A 52 -7.66 -8.26 -9.13
N THR A 53 -8.69 -7.47 -8.79
CA THR A 53 -8.99 -6.20 -9.49
C THR A 53 -9.18 -5.05 -8.50
N PRO A 54 -8.08 -4.59 -7.87
CA PRO A 54 -8.09 -3.56 -6.83
C PRO A 54 -8.89 -2.29 -7.16
N TRP A 55 -8.99 -1.98 -8.45
CA TRP A 55 -9.73 -0.85 -9.00
C TRP A 55 -11.21 -0.78 -8.62
N TYR A 56 -11.84 -1.91 -8.25
CA TYR A 56 -13.24 -1.90 -7.80
C TYR A 56 -13.40 -1.55 -6.32
N GLU A 57 -12.31 -1.49 -5.54
CA GLU A 57 -12.34 -1.18 -4.11
C GLU A 57 -12.17 0.33 -3.87
N THR A 58 -13.06 1.13 -4.46
CA THR A 58 -13.09 2.58 -4.28
C THR A 58 -13.67 2.96 -2.91
N GLY A 59 -12.97 2.65 -1.82
CA GLY A 59 -13.27 3.15 -0.47
C GLY A 59 -14.71 2.94 0.02
N SER A 60 -15.34 1.82 -0.37
CA SER A 60 -16.72 1.53 0.02
C SER A 60 -16.79 1.12 1.48
N SER A 61 -17.54 1.88 2.29
CA SER A 61 -17.88 1.50 3.65
C SER A 61 -19.27 0.85 3.69
N THR A 62 -19.34 -0.44 4.04
CA THR A 62 -20.63 -1.08 4.35
C THR A 62 -20.89 -0.91 5.84
N SER A 63 -22.07 -0.40 6.19
CA SER A 63 -22.50 -0.21 7.57
C SER A 63 -23.87 -0.84 7.79
N LEU A 64 -23.91 -1.87 8.63
CA LEU A 64 -25.13 -2.53 9.09
C LEU A 64 -25.26 -2.29 10.60
N LEU A 65 -25.37 -1.00 10.98
CA LEU A 65 -25.61 -0.60 12.36
C LEU A 65 -27.11 -0.52 12.64
N SER A 66 -27.57 -1.24 13.66
CA SER A 66 -28.92 -1.13 14.21
C SER A 66 -28.84 -0.98 15.73
N ASN A 67 -29.37 0.14 16.25
CA ASN A 67 -29.42 0.43 17.69
C ASN A 67 -28.06 0.27 18.42
N GLY A 68 -26.98 0.86 17.88
CA GLY A 68 -25.65 0.82 18.51
C GLY A 68 -24.97 -0.55 18.52
N SER A 69 -25.48 -1.47 17.70
CA SER A 69 -25.04 -2.85 17.58
C SER A 69 -24.96 -3.21 16.09
N GLY A 70 -23.86 -3.81 15.65
CA GLY A 70 -23.70 -4.17 14.24
C GLY A 70 -22.26 -4.23 13.80
N ILE A 71 -22.08 -4.18 12.49
CA ILE A 71 -20.78 -4.24 11.83
C ILE A 71 -20.60 -3.05 10.90
N VAL A 72 -19.36 -2.61 10.78
CA VAL A 72 -18.92 -1.66 9.78
C VAL A 72 -17.61 -2.18 9.22
N TYR A 73 -17.45 -2.20 7.90
CA TYR A 73 -16.14 -2.43 7.31
C TYR A 73 -15.84 -1.42 6.20
N ASN A 74 -14.55 -1.19 5.98
CA ASN A 74 -14.04 -0.36 4.90
C ASN A 74 -12.89 -1.07 4.19
N VAL A 75 -12.88 -1.02 2.87
CA VAL A 75 -11.79 -1.54 2.04
C VAL A 75 -11.14 -0.39 1.30
N THR A 76 -9.85 -0.21 1.52
CA THR A 76 -9.03 0.79 0.84
C THR A 76 -7.97 0.09 0.01
N ALA A 77 -8.11 0.10 -1.31
CA ALA A 77 -7.16 -0.54 -2.24
C ALA A 77 -6.53 0.43 -3.24
N MET A 78 -6.98 1.69 -3.23
CA MET A 78 -6.58 2.76 -4.14
C MET A 78 -6.01 3.93 -3.32
N GLY A 79 -5.00 4.63 -3.84
CA GLY A 79 -4.43 5.79 -3.15
C GLY A 79 -3.63 6.72 -4.06
N LEU A 80 -3.36 7.92 -3.55
CA LEU A 80 -2.52 8.94 -4.20
C LEU A 80 -1.04 8.77 -3.87
N PHE A 81 -0.72 7.97 -2.85
CA PHE A 81 0.63 7.69 -2.41
C PHE A 81 0.86 6.18 -2.39
N LEU A 82 2.06 5.77 -2.75
CA LEU A 82 2.52 4.40 -2.60
C LEU A 82 3.87 4.37 -1.87
N PRO A 83 3.96 3.81 -0.65
CA PRO A 83 2.84 3.29 0.15
C PRO A 83 1.88 4.41 0.59
N ALA A 84 0.71 4.03 1.10
CA ALA A 84 -0.14 5.01 1.78
C ALA A 84 0.61 5.58 3.01
N PRO A 85 0.34 6.83 3.42
CA PRO A 85 1.03 7.44 4.56
C PRO A 85 0.93 6.57 5.82
N GLY A 86 2.06 6.31 6.46
CA GLY A 86 2.20 5.44 7.64
C GLY A 86 2.02 3.94 7.39
N GLN A 87 1.94 3.50 6.13
CA GLN A 87 1.70 2.10 5.75
C GLN A 87 2.84 1.47 4.94
N GLY A 88 4.01 2.08 4.96
CA GLY A 88 5.24 1.53 4.41
C GLY A 88 5.76 0.33 5.20
N ASN A 89 6.56 -0.49 4.54
CA ASN A 89 7.20 -1.67 5.14
C ASN A 89 8.70 -1.47 5.43
N SER A 90 9.19 -0.22 5.40
CA SER A 90 10.53 0.09 5.90
C SER A 90 10.59 0.01 7.43
N GLU A 91 11.73 -0.43 7.93
CA GLU A 91 12.06 -0.46 9.36
C GLU A 91 12.48 0.91 9.91
N TYR A 92 12.81 1.86 9.02
CA TYR A 92 13.36 3.17 9.37
C TYR A 92 12.32 4.29 9.21
N ASP A 93 11.39 4.16 8.28
CA ASP A 93 10.35 5.17 8.04
C ASP A 93 9.03 4.55 7.55
N ALA A 94 7.96 4.75 8.32
CA ALA A 94 6.65 4.19 8.03
C ALA A 94 5.97 4.81 6.78
N ASP A 95 6.48 5.90 6.22
CA ASP A 95 5.97 6.47 4.96
C ASP A 95 6.64 5.86 3.71
N TRP A 96 7.53 4.88 3.88
CA TRP A 96 8.35 4.34 2.79
C TRP A 96 8.28 2.82 2.69
N SER A 97 8.35 2.34 1.45
CA SER A 97 8.39 0.90 1.17
C SER A 97 9.75 0.46 0.65
N VAL A 98 10.01 -0.84 0.77
CA VAL A 98 11.29 -1.48 0.50
C VAL A 98 11.36 -2.02 -0.93
N LEU A 99 12.38 -1.62 -1.68
CA LEU A 99 12.81 -2.22 -2.96
C LEU A 99 14.10 -3.01 -2.73
N ALA A 100 14.02 -4.33 -2.83
CA ALA A 100 15.15 -5.23 -2.59
C ALA A 100 15.40 -6.14 -3.80
N PRO A 101 16.60 -6.75 -3.92
CA PRO A 101 16.82 -7.81 -4.91
C PRO A 101 15.79 -8.92 -4.76
N GLY A 102 15.15 -9.32 -5.88
CA GLY A 102 14.09 -10.34 -5.87
C GLY A 102 12.74 -9.87 -5.31
N LYS A 103 12.58 -8.59 -4.95
CA LYS A 103 11.31 -7.98 -4.55
C LYS A 103 11.02 -6.74 -5.41
N PRO A 104 10.67 -6.91 -6.69
CA PRO A 104 10.41 -5.78 -7.58
C PRO A 104 9.14 -5.03 -7.18
N ILE A 105 9.08 -3.75 -7.52
CA ILE A 105 7.85 -2.96 -7.47
C ILE A 105 7.08 -3.25 -8.74
N GLN A 106 5.79 -3.60 -8.62
CA GLN A 106 4.88 -3.74 -9.75
C GLN A 106 3.62 -2.93 -9.53
N LEU A 107 3.33 -2.03 -10.46
CA LEU A 107 2.14 -1.18 -10.48
C LEU A 107 1.29 -1.52 -11.68
N GLN A 108 -0.01 -1.63 -11.47
CA GLN A 108 -0.98 -1.63 -12.55
C GLN A 108 -1.45 -0.19 -12.76
N LEU A 109 -1.38 0.28 -14.00
CA LEU A 109 -1.84 1.59 -14.44
C LEU A 109 -3.03 1.35 -15.38
N ASN A 110 -4.21 1.86 -15.02
CA ASN A 110 -5.43 1.74 -15.82
C ASN A 110 -5.70 3.06 -16.54
N SER A 111 -6.25 2.99 -17.75
CA SER A 111 -6.59 4.14 -18.58
C SER A 111 -7.91 4.83 -18.20
N LEU A 112 -8.58 4.42 -17.12
CA LEU A 112 -9.77 5.14 -16.61
C LEU A 112 -9.45 6.61 -16.29
N ASN A 113 -8.23 6.89 -15.85
CA ASN A 113 -7.66 8.24 -15.78
C ASN A 113 -6.18 8.16 -16.22
N THR A 114 -5.81 8.79 -17.34
CA THR A 114 -4.42 8.83 -17.82
C THR A 114 -3.53 9.59 -16.86
N ILE A 115 -2.56 8.89 -16.27
CA ILE A 115 -1.57 9.49 -15.38
C ILE A 115 -0.81 10.59 -16.10
N ASP A 116 -0.83 11.80 -15.54
CA ASP A 116 -0.06 12.90 -16.10
C ASP A 116 1.40 12.84 -15.63
N TRP A 117 2.25 12.27 -16.49
CA TRP A 117 3.70 12.21 -16.26
C TRP A 117 4.44 13.48 -16.72
N ASN A 118 3.77 14.43 -17.39
CA ASN A 118 4.37 15.61 -18.01
C ASN A 118 4.13 16.90 -17.22
N ASN A 119 3.08 17.00 -16.41
CA ASN A 119 2.73 18.24 -15.71
C ASN A 119 3.72 18.61 -14.60
N PRO A 120 4.51 19.69 -14.75
CA PRO A 120 5.58 20.05 -13.82
C PRO A 120 5.14 20.45 -12.41
N THR A 121 3.85 20.72 -12.22
CA THR A 121 3.25 21.20 -10.98
C THR A 121 2.47 20.11 -10.21
N LEU A 122 2.14 18.99 -10.84
CA LEU A 122 1.32 17.90 -10.29
C LEU A 122 1.91 16.51 -10.56
N LYS A 123 3.22 16.40 -10.85
CA LYS A 123 3.78 15.18 -11.46
C LYS A 123 3.48 13.96 -10.61
N SER A 124 3.21 12.86 -11.31
CA SER A 124 3.47 11.56 -10.71
C SER A 124 4.96 11.40 -10.48
N HIS A 125 5.34 11.38 -9.21
CA HIS A 125 6.69 11.50 -8.73
C HIS A 125 7.13 10.19 -8.10
N ILE A 126 8.32 9.71 -8.46
CA ILE A 126 8.94 8.53 -7.85
C ILE A 126 10.22 8.99 -7.17
N LYS A 127 10.40 8.64 -5.90
CA LYS A 127 11.62 8.88 -5.16
C LYS A 127 12.19 7.58 -4.64
N PHE A 128 13.50 7.43 -4.78
CA PHE A 128 14.27 6.37 -4.17
C PHE A 128 15.30 6.98 -3.23
N ARG A 129 15.53 6.35 -2.09
CA ARG A 129 16.55 6.78 -1.14
C ARG A 129 17.20 5.58 -0.47
N VAL A 130 18.40 5.79 0.06
CA VAL A 130 19.03 4.83 0.95
C VAL A 130 18.36 4.95 2.33
N PRO A 131 17.97 3.84 2.98
CA PRO A 131 17.48 3.90 4.35
C PRO A 131 18.52 4.52 5.28
N ASP A 132 18.07 5.25 6.30
CA ASP A 132 18.93 5.80 7.33
C ASP A 132 19.42 4.69 8.27
N THR A 133 20.43 3.91 7.84
CA THR A 133 20.91 2.76 8.63
C THR A 133 21.69 3.20 9.88
N ASN A 134 22.21 4.42 9.90
CA ASN A 134 22.96 4.96 11.04
C ASN A 134 22.03 5.61 12.10
N LYS A 135 20.75 5.84 11.75
CA LYS A 135 19.70 6.42 12.59
C LYS A 135 20.07 7.81 13.13
N ASP A 136 20.86 8.56 12.39
CA ASP A 136 21.27 9.91 12.78
C ASP A 136 20.17 10.95 12.51
N GLY A 137 19.20 10.64 11.63
CA GLY A 137 18.07 11.51 11.29
C GLY A 137 18.47 12.80 10.56
N ILE A 138 19.72 12.89 10.09
CA ILE A 138 20.33 14.11 9.54
C ILE A 138 20.81 13.88 8.11
N ASN A 139 21.47 12.76 7.81
CA ASN A 139 22.05 12.51 6.49
C ASN A 139 21.69 11.12 5.97
N ASN A 140 21.08 11.06 4.79
CA ASN A 140 21.01 9.79 4.06
C ASN A 140 22.43 9.34 3.69
N GLU A 141 22.70 8.04 3.84
CA GLU A 141 23.97 7.48 3.42
C GLU A 141 24.08 7.46 1.90
N SER A 142 25.25 7.78 1.35
CA SER A 142 25.46 7.81 -0.10
C SER A 142 25.97 6.48 -0.62
N LEU A 143 25.40 6.02 -1.73
CA LEU A 143 25.90 4.86 -2.48
C LEU A 143 27.18 5.21 -3.26
N SER A 144 28.02 4.20 -3.43
CA SER A 144 29.20 4.21 -4.29
C SER A 144 28.84 3.93 -5.76
N GLY A 145 29.68 4.36 -6.70
CA GLY A 145 29.54 4.03 -8.12
C GLY A 145 28.57 4.94 -8.88
N GLY A 146 28.72 6.27 -8.77
CA GLY A 146 27.78 7.30 -9.27
C GLY A 146 27.06 7.05 -10.60
N THR A 147 27.69 6.44 -11.62
CA THR A 147 27.07 6.15 -12.93
C THR A 147 26.57 4.72 -13.10
N THR A 148 26.77 3.86 -12.11
CA THR A 148 26.35 2.45 -12.12
C THR A 148 24.83 2.37 -12.14
N PRO A 149 24.24 1.63 -13.10
CA PRO A 149 22.81 1.44 -13.14
C PRO A 149 22.38 0.59 -11.94
N LEU A 150 21.37 1.02 -11.19
CA LEU A 150 20.88 0.30 -10.00
C LEU A 150 19.50 -0.28 -10.21
N ILE A 151 18.60 0.47 -10.83
CA ILE A 151 17.20 0.07 -10.99
C ILE A 151 16.88 -0.02 -12.48
N GLN A 152 16.48 -1.22 -12.89
CA GLN A 152 15.86 -1.46 -14.19
C GLN A 152 14.38 -1.12 -14.09
N TRP A 153 13.85 -0.43 -15.10
CA TRP A 153 12.42 -0.19 -15.23
C TRP A 153 11.89 -0.79 -16.53
N SER A 154 10.62 -1.16 -16.53
CA SER A 154 9.90 -1.57 -17.72
C SER A 154 8.44 -1.21 -17.63
N ILE A 155 7.84 -0.82 -18.75
CA ILE A 155 6.39 -0.68 -18.88
C ILE A 155 5.88 -1.62 -19.96
N SER A 156 4.80 -2.34 -19.68
CA SER A 156 4.22 -3.29 -20.62
C SER A 156 2.72 -3.08 -20.79
N SER A 157 2.24 -3.26 -22.03
CA SER A 157 0.83 -3.22 -22.41
C SER A 157 0.59 -4.12 -23.60
N SER A 158 -0.53 -4.84 -23.63
CA SER A 158 -1.06 -5.47 -24.85
C SER A 158 -0.03 -6.28 -25.66
N GLY A 159 0.85 -7.03 -24.98
CA GLY A 159 1.88 -7.87 -25.61
C GLY A 159 3.16 -7.13 -26.05
N GLU A 160 3.25 -5.83 -25.82
CA GLU A 160 4.46 -5.04 -26.00
C GLU A 160 5.06 -4.62 -24.66
N ILE A 161 6.39 -4.47 -24.65
CA ILE A 161 7.15 -4.03 -23.48
C ILE A 161 8.15 -2.98 -23.94
N LEU A 162 8.23 -1.87 -23.23
CA LEU A 162 9.33 -0.91 -23.29
C LEU A 162 10.20 -1.11 -22.05
N GLN A 163 11.48 -1.43 -22.25
CA GLN A 163 12.43 -1.65 -21.16
C GLN A 163 13.53 -0.59 -21.17
N ALA A 164 14.07 -0.27 -19.99
CA ALA A 164 15.19 0.65 -19.84
C ALA A 164 16.39 0.18 -20.66
N SER A 165 16.72 0.94 -21.71
CA SER A 165 17.78 0.64 -22.67
C SER A 165 18.87 1.71 -22.55
N GLY A 166 19.74 1.58 -21.55
CA GLY A 166 20.76 2.58 -21.21
C GLY A 166 20.24 3.76 -20.35
N SER A 167 18.94 3.77 -20.05
CA SER A 167 18.22 4.74 -19.22
C SER A 167 17.84 4.17 -17.85
N GLN A 168 18.58 3.17 -17.38
CA GLN A 168 18.41 2.67 -16.02
C GLN A 168 18.64 3.80 -15.02
N ILE A 169 17.95 3.73 -13.88
CA ILE A 169 18.15 4.70 -12.80
C ILE A 169 19.51 4.43 -12.17
N LYS A 170 20.35 5.45 -12.12
CA LYS A 170 21.73 5.35 -11.64
C LYS A 170 21.84 5.75 -10.18
N VAL A 171 22.97 5.42 -9.56
CA VAL A 171 23.33 5.87 -8.20
C VAL A 171 23.13 7.38 -8.02
N SER A 172 23.55 8.20 -8.98
CA SER A 172 23.42 9.66 -8.92
C SER A 172 21.98 10.19 -8.85
N GLU A 173 21.00 9.34 -9.15
CA GLU A 173 19.58 9.66 -9.14
C GLU A 173 18.88 9.15 -7.86
N ILE A 174 19.59 8.42 -7.00
CA ILE A 174 19.13 8.00 -5.67
C ILE A 174 19.42 9.12 -4.65
N ASP A 175 18.58 9.25 -3.63
CA ASP A 175 18.63 10.32 -2.61
C ASP A 175 18.44 11.75 -3.16
N GLY A 176 18.17 11.87 -4.46
CA GLY A 176 17.94 13.15 -5.13
C GLY A 176 16.49 13.64 -5.05
N ASN A 177 16.18 14.57 -5.95
CA ASN A 177 14.81 15.00 -6.21
C ASN A 177 14.00 13.87 -6.85
N PHE A 178 12.69 14.04 -6.91
CA PHE A 178 11.80 13.11 -7.61
C PHE A 178 12.23 12.87 -9.05
N LEU A 179 12.22 11.61 -9.46
CA LEU A 179 12.57 11.18 -10.81
C LEU A 179 11.50 11.61 -11.82
N ASN A 180 11.95 12.12 -12.96
CA ASN A 180 11.10 12.44 -14.09
C ASN A 180 11.18 11.36 -15.16
N ILE A 181 10.51 10.24 -14.92
CA ILE A 181 10.60 9.06 -15.80
C ILE A 181 10.02 9.30 -17.20
N SER A 182 9.19 10.33 -17.41
CA SER A 182 8.58 10.66 -18.71
C SER A 182 9.59 10.77 -19.86
N THR A 183 10.79 11.26 -19.54
CA THR A 183 11.88 11.49 -20.50
C THR A 183 12.79 10.29 -20.71
N TYR A 184 12.63 9.22 -19.92
CA TYR A 184 13.49 8.06 -20.01
C TYR A 184 13.23 7.31 -21.31
N LEU A 185 14.31 6.98 -22.02
CA LEU A 185 14.27 6.24 -23.28
C LEU A 185 14.26 4.74 -23.01
N GLY A 186 13.38 3.99 -23.64
CA GLY A 186 13.45 2.54 -23.60
C GLY A 186 13.57 1.94 -25.00
N SER A 187 13.80 0.64 -25.03
CA SER A 187 13.70 -0.15 -26.25
C SER A 187 12.58 -1.17 -26.13
N THR A 188 11.85 -1.34 -27.22
CA THR A 188 10.85 -2.39 -27.36
C THR A 188 11.51 -3.72 -27.73
N LEU A 189 10.75 -4.81 -27.62
CA LEU A 189 11.20 -6.14 -28.06
C LEU A 189 11.54 -6.21 -29.56
N SER A 190 10.97 -5.32 -30.39
CA SER A 190 11.28 -5.24 -31.82
C SER A 190 12.51 -4.37 -32.11
N GLY A 191 13.17 -3.82 -31.08
CA GLY A 191 14.36 -2.99 -31.21
C GLY A 191 14.05 -1.52 -31.52
N SER A 192 12.79 -1.11 -31.59
CA SER A 192 12.45 0.32 -31.70
C SER A 192 12.72 1.03 -30.38
N SER A 193 13.22 2.27 -30.45
CA SER A 193 13.37 3.12 -29.27
C SER A 193 12.16 4.04 -29.13
N ASP A 194 11.68 4.23 -27.90
CA ASP A 194 10.62 5.19 -27.58
C ASP A 194 10.86 5.82 -26.21
N THR A 195 10.22 6.95 -25.93
CA THR A 195 10.22 7.51 -24.57
C THR A 195 9.14 6.83 -23.74
N PHE A 196 9.35 6.81 -22.41
CA PHE A 196 8.37 6.29 -21.46
C PHE A 196 6.99 6.90 -21.68
N ILE A 197 6.92 8.23 -21.84
CA ILE A 197 5.65 8.93 -21.98
C ILE A 197 4.95 8.65 -23.31
N ASN A 198 5.69 8.55 -24.41
CA ASN A 198 5.11 8.22 -25.70
C ASN A 198 4.54 6.81 -25.69
N PHE A 199 5.29 5.85 -25.15
CA PHE A 199 4.80 4.47 -25.01
C PHE A 199 3.57 4.43 -24.09
N TYR A 200 3.61 5.13 -22.95
CA TYR A 200 2.47 5.24 -22.06
C TYR A 200 1.24 5.82 -22.77
N ILE A 201 1.34 6.95 -23.47
CA ILE A 201 0.19 7.55 -24.18
C ILE A 201 -0.34 6.62 -25.27
N ASN A 202 0.55 6.03 -26.08
CA ASN A 202 0.16 5.25 -27.24
C ASN A 202 -0.37 3.86 -26.90
N LYS A 203 0.12 3.24 -25.81
CA LYS A 203 -0.16 1.85 -25.45
C LYS A 203 -0.94 1.69 -24.14
N CYS A 204 -0.90 2.69 -23.27
CA CYS A 204 -1.59 2.72 -21.96
C CYS A 204 -2.65 3.81 -21.87
N GLY A 205 -2.57 4.84 -22.71
CA GLY A 205 -3.45 5.99 -22.65
C GLY A 205 -4.87 5.66 -23.11
N TYR A 206 -5.82 6.49 -22.70
CA TYR A 206 -7.21 6.38 -23.10
C TYR A 206 -7.35 6.50 -24.63
N GLN A 207 -7.55 5.37 -25.32
CA GLN A 207 -7.94 5.35 -26.72
C GLN A 207 -9.47 5.34 -26.78
N THR A 208 -10.05 6.34 -27.45
CA THR A 208 -11.48 6.64 -27.44
C THR A 208 -12.42 5.54 -27.96
N ASN A 209 -11.92 4.39 -28.43
CA ASN A 209 -12.73 3.40 -29.15
C ASN A 209 -12.46 1.91 -28.86
N THR A 210 -11.61 1.54 -27.90
CA THR A 210 -11.43 0.13 -27.51
C THR A 210 -11.06 -0.01 -26.05
N THR A 211 -11.46 -1.14 -25.44
CA THR A 211 -11.13 -1.59 -24.07
C THR A 211 -9.89 -0.94 -23.48
N ASN A 212 -10.08 -0.22 -22.37
CA ASN A 212 -9.04 0.39 -21.55
C ASN A 212 -7.87 -0.57 -21.28
N PRO A 213 -6.71 -0.40 -21.93
CA PRO A 213 -5.60 -1.33 -21.77
C PRO A 213 -4.98 -1.14 -20.38
N ILE A 214 -4.83 -2.24 -19.63
CA ILE A 214 -4.11 -2.24 -18.36
C ILE A 214 -2.62 -2.26 -18.67
N CYS A 215 -1.90 -1.26 -18.18
CA CYS A 215 -0.46 -1.22 -18.22
C CYS A 215 0.16 -1.69 -16.93
N THR A 216 1.33 -2.32 -17.05
CA THR A 216 2.11 -2.74 -15.90
C THR A 216 3.45 -2.01 -15.93
N LEU A 217 3.72 -1.24 -14.89
CA LEU A 217 5.01 -0.61 -14.64
C LEU A 217 5.76 -1.41 -13.59
N LYS A 218 7.00 -1.82 -13.90
CA LYS A 218 7.87 -2.56 -13.00
C LYS A 218 9.18 -1.82 -12.75
N PHE A 219 9.66 -1.86 -11.51
CA PHE A 219 11.01 -1.45 -11.12
C PHE A 219 11.69 -2.60 -10.39
N SER A 220 12.92 -2.92 -10.78
CA SER A 220 13.70 -4.00 -10.18
C SER A 220 15.12 -3.55 -9.91
N LEU A 221 15.65 -3.92 -8.75
CA LEU A 221 17.03 -3.67 -8.39
C LEU A 221 17.93 -4.71 -9.08
N ILE A 222 18.90 -4.25 -9.88
CA ILE A 222 19.76 -5.10 -10.72
C ILE A 222 21.20 -5.21 -10.24
N ASN A 223 21.64 -4.32 -9.34
CA ASN A 223 23.01 -4.34 -8.82
C ASN A 223 23.03 -4.23 -7.28
N PRO A 224 24.06 -4.78 -6.62
CA PRO A 224 24.26 -4.60 -5.19
C PRO A 224 24.39 -3.13 -4.81
N LEU A 225 23.81 -2.77 -3.66
CA LEU A 225 23.89 -1.43 -3.10
C LEU A 225 25.11 -1.38 -2.17
N LEU A 226 26.12 -0.60 -2.53
CA LEU A 226 27.35 -0.48 -1.76
C LEU A 226 27.50 0.95 -1.27
N LEU A 227 27.63 1.14 0.05
CA LEU A 227 27.87 2.46 0.63
C LEU A 227 29.26 3.01 0.26
N ASN A 228 29.33 4.33 0.08
CA ASN A 228 30.57 5.03 -0.28
C ASN A 228 31.64 5.02 0.82
N VAL A 229 31.22 5.05 2.09
CA VAL A 229 32.15 5.25 3.22
C VAL A 229 32.91 3.98 3.61
N ASN A 230 32.29 2.81 3.44
CA ASN A 230 32.81 1.55 3.99
C ASN A 230 32.55 0.33 3.09
N THR A 231 32.05 0.51 1.86
CA THR A 231 31.64 -0.58 0.95
C THR A 231 30.65 -1.58 1.57
N THR A 232 29.95 -1.17 2.64
CA THR A 232 28.95 -2.03 3.29
C THR A 232 27.78 -2.20 2.36
N ILE A 233 27.28 -3.43 2.30
CA ILE A 233 26.13 -3.78 1.47
C ILE A 233 24.87 -3.28 2.16
N VAL A 234 24.11 -2.43 1.48
CA VAL A 234 22.77 -2.05 1.91
C VAL A 234 21.79 -3.13 1.40
N PRO A 235 20.91 -3.66 2.27
CA PRO A 235 20.02 -4.75 1.87
C PRO A 235 18.93 -4.33 0.88
N TYR A 236 18.55 -3.04 0.88
CA TYR A 236 17.46 -2.53 0.05
C TYR A 236 17.51 -1.00 -0.11
N LEU A 237 16.74 -0.48 -1.08
CA LEU A 237 16.38 0.93 -1.18
C LEU A 237 14.99 1.15 -0.60
N GLU A 238 14.74 2.37 -0.14
CA GLU A 238 13.39 2.83 0.16
C GLU A 238 12.83 3.56 -1.06
N TYR A 239 11.53 3.39 -1.31
CA TYR A 239 10.83 4.14 -2.34
C TYR A 239 9.51 4.71 -1.83
N ARG A 240 9.13 5.81 -2.48
CA ARG A 240 7.82 6.44 -2.34
C ARG A 240 7.39 6.96 -3.71
N MET A 241 6.12 6.77 -4.03
CA MET A 241 5.48 7.33 -5.20
C MET A 241 4.33 8.23 -4.80
N GLU A 242 4.18 9.34 -5.50
CA GLU A 242 3.11 10.32 -5.30
C GLU A 242 2.46 10.55 -6.67
N PHE A 243 1.13 10.55 -6.70
CA PHE A 243 0.34 10.72 -7.90
C PHE A 243 -0.52 11.98 -7.78
N ASP A 244 -0.93 12.54 -8.91
CA ASP A 244 -1.81 13.71 -8.96
C ASP A 244 -3.10 13.45 -8.12
N PRO A 245 -3.57 14.39 -7.29
CA PRO A 245 -4.77 14.24 -6.47
C PRO A 245 -6.06 13.86 -7.22
N VAL A 246 -6.11 14.04 -8.54
CA VAL A 246 -7.25 13.62 -9.38
C VAL A 246 -7.16 12.13 -9.76
N GLN A 247 -6.03 11.46 -9.49
CA GLN A 247 -5.69 10.16 -10.06
C GLN A 247 -5.14 9.21 -9.00
N SER A 248 -6.00 8.33 -8.48
CA SER A 248 -5.57 7.25 -7.60
C SER A 248 -5.05 6.05 -8.40
N VAL A 249 -4.05 5.38 -7.84
CA VAL A 249 -3.53 4.11 -8.34
C VAL A 249 -3.78 2.98 -7.33
N PRO A 250 -3.75 1.71 -7.75
CA PRO A 250 -3.83 0.58 -6.86
C PRO A 250 -2.63 0.59 -5.92
N LEU A 251 -2.93 0.49 -4.63
CA LEU A 251 -1.93 0.27 -3.60
C LEU A 251 -1.37 -1.14 -3.74
N GLN A 252 -0.11 -1.39 -3.38
CA GLN A 252 0.40 -2.77 -3.37
C GLN A 252 -0.31 -3.68 -2.37
N THR A 253 -0.88 -3.08 -1.34
CA THR A 253 -1.60 -3.77 -0.29
C THR A 253 -2.96 -3.10 -0.12
N ALA A 254 -4.03 -3.88 -0.21
CA ALA A 254 -5.35 -3.44 0.22
C ALA A 254 -5.43 -3.48 1.75
N VAL A 255 -5.98 -2.43 2.34
CA VAL A 255 -6.25 -2.34 3.77
C VAL A 255 -7.73 -2.59 4.00
N VAL A 256 -8.02 -3.58 4.84
CA VAL A 256 -9.37 -3.88 5.28
C VAL A 256 -9.50 -3.55 6.75
N GLU A 257 -10.44 -2.67 7.07
CA GLU A 257 -10.75 -2.28 8.43
C GLU A 257 -12.14 -2.78 8.79
N GLY A 258 -12.23 -3.74 9.70
CA GLY A 258 -13.47 -4.28 10.23
C GLY A 258 -13.74 -3.76 11.64
N GLN A 259 -14.98 -3.36 11.90
CA GLN A 259 -15.43 -2.83 13.18
C GLN A 259 -16.68 -3.58 13.65
N GLY A 260 -16.66 -4.02 14.90
CA GLY A 260 -17.81 -4.65 15.55
C GLY A 260 -18.29 -3.82 16.72
N TYR A 261 -19.60 -3.59 16.80
CA TYR A 261 -20.25 -2.82 17.85
C TYR A 261 -21.24 -3.71 18.61
N ALA A 262 -21.19 -3.68 19.94
CA ALA A 262 -22.17 -4.37 20.79
C ALA A 262 -22.28 -3.69 22.16
N GLY A 263 -23.47 -3.25 22.56
CA GLY A 263 -23.72 -2.75 23.92
C GLY A 263 -22.81 -1.60 24.38
N GLY A 264 -22.40 -0.72 23.46
CA GLY A 264 -21.46 0.39 23.75
C GLY A 264 -19.97 0.02 23.61
N PHE A 265 -19.64 -1.24 23.38
CA PHE A 265 -18.28 -1.70 23.09
C PHE A 265 -18.02 -1.65 21.59
N ARG A 266 -16.79 -1.24 21.23
CA ARG A 266 -16.29 -1.24 19.86
C ARG A 266 -14.98 -2.01 19.80
N LYS A 267 -14.87 -2.93 18.84
CA LYS A 267 -13.61 -3.57 18.46
C LYS A 267 -13.26 -3.19 17.03
N ASN A 268 -12.00 -2.80 16.80
CA ASN A 268 -11.42 -2.62 15.46
C ASN A 268 -10.44 -3.77 15.18
N ILE A 269 -10.45 -4.25 13.94
CA ILE A 269 -9.46 -5.19 13.39
C ILE A 269 -9.04 -4.65 12.03
N THR A 270 -7.73 -4.56 11.79
CA THR A 270 -7.16 -4.12 10.51
C THR A 270 -6.36 -5.27 9.91
N LYS A 271 -6.53 -5.51 8.61
CA LYS A 271 -5.80 -6.53 7.86
C LYS A 271 -5.22 -5.93 6.59
N TYR A 272 -3.95 -6.26 6.34
CA TYR A 272 -3.22 -5.89 5.14
C TYR A 272 -3.20 -7.09 4.20
N ILE A 273 -3.64 -6.90 2.96
CA ILE A 273 -3.73 -7.94 1.94
C ILE A 273 -2.89 -7.51 0.75
N GLN A 274 -1.83 -8.26 0.46
CA GLN A 274 -1.06 -8.03 -0.76
C GLN A 274 -1.97 -8.23 -1.97
N GLN A 275 -1.98 -7.25 -2.86
CA GLN A 275 -2.68 -7.37 -4.11
C GLN A 275 -1.82 -8.23 -5.04
N LEU A 276 -2.43 -9.22 -5.70
CA LEU A 276 -1.81 -10.02 -6.75
C LEU A 276 -1.57 -9.14 -8.00
N THR A 277 -0.73 -8.11 -7.87
CA THR A 277 -0.24 -7.37 -9.01
C THR A 277 0.97 -8.04 -9.60
N THR A 278 1.67 -8.93 -8.89
CA THR A 278 2.83 -9.68 -9.40
C THR A 278 2.40 -10.67 -10.48
N SER A 279 2.55 -10.27 -11.74
CA SER A 279 2.57 -11.25 -12.81
C SER A 279 3.89 -12.01 -12.68
N GLU A 280 3.82 -13.22 -12.13
CA GLU A 280 4.94 -14.19 -12.05
C GLU A 280 5.53 -14.48 -13.45
N ALA A 281 4.73 -14.29 -14.52
CA ALA A 281 5.17 -14.48 -15.90
C ALA A 281 6.22 -13.45 -16.37
N LEU A 282 6.47 -12.39 -15.59
CA LEU A 282 7.47 -11.36 -15.86
C LEU A 282 8.40 -11.19 -14.64
N ASP A 283 8.64 -12.26 -13.88
CA ASP A 283 9.81 -12.33 -13.00
C ASP A 283 11.03 -12.47 -13.91
N PHE A 284 11.77 -11.38 -14.05
CA PHE A 284 12.98 -11.36 -14.84
C PHE A 284 13.98 -12.32 -14.20
N THR A 285 14.36 -13.35 -14.95
CA THR A 285 15.66 -13.99 -14.77
C THR A 285 16.70 -12.88 -14.76
N VAL A 286 17.45 -12.75 -13.65
CA VAL A 286 18.65 -11.92 -13.58
C VAL A 286 19.53 -12.33 -14.76
N PHE A 287 19.64 -11.49 -15.78
CA PHE A 287 20.69 -11.65 -16.78
C PHE A 287 22.00 -11.35 -16.07
N GLN A 288 22.68 -12.40 -15.64
CA GLN A 288 24.10 -12.38 -15.31
C GLN A 288 24.92 -12.26 -16.58
#